data_AF-A0A436V1K5-F1
#
_entry.id   AF-A0A436V1K5-F1
#
_cell.length_a   1.000
_cell.length_b   1.000
_cell.length_c   1.000
_cell.angle_alpha   90.00
_cell.angle_beta   90.00
_cell.angle_gamma   90.00
#
_symmetry.space_group_name_H-M   'P 1'
#
loop_
_entity.id
_entity.type
_entity.pdbx_description
1 polymer ?
#
loop_
_entity_poly.entity_id
_entity_poly.type
_entity_poly.pdbx_seq_one_letter_code
_entity_poly.pdbx_strand_id
1 'polypeptide(L)'
;RQTPGELLAIGDRTGLDGEALATASRLVAKVDSAAVQDGYDLYLHGFIVTDDGRWVVVQQGMNGDARQARRYHWLSEGLTSFVDQPHAAIEGERQGEIVNLTDRRAEKARGGQIQLLKTMSPEKILTELAVLEPPE
;
A
#
# COMPACT_ATOMS: atom_id res chain seq x y z
N ARG A 1 -13.95 0.50 5.94
CA ARG A 1 -14.43 -0.46 4.91
C ARG A 1 -14.66 -1.82 5.59
N GLN A 2 -15.66 -2.59 5.16
CA GLN A 2 -16.08 -3.85 5.82
C GLN A 2 -15.35 -5.11 5.31
N THR A 3 -14.60 -5.02 4.22
CA THR A 3 -13.93 -6.16 3.55
C THR A 3 -13.18 -7.11 4.50
N PRO A 4 -12.38 -6.64 5.48
CA PRO A 4 -11.71 -7.57 6.39
C PRO A 4 -12.69 -8.41 7.23
N GLY A 5 -13.84 -7.86 7.61
CA GLY A 5 -14.90 -8.61 8.30
C GLY A 5 -15.62 -9.61 7.39
N GLU A 6 -15.84 -9.24 6.12
CA GLU A 6 -16.40 -10.15 5.12
C GLU A 6 -15.46 -11.33 4.85
N LEU A 7 -14.14 -11.11 4.82
CA LEU A 7 -13.14 -12.16 4.63
C LEU A 7 -13.06 -13.12 5.83
N LEU A 8 -13.22 -12.61 7.06
CA LEU A 8 -13.36 -13.45 8.25
C LEU A 8 -14.60 -14.36 8.13
N ALA A 9 -15.75 -13.78 7.79
CA ALA A 9 -16.98 -14.54 7.60
C ALA A 9 -16.89 -15.56 6.44
N ILE A 10 -16.11 -15.28 5.39
CA ILE A 10 -15.81 -16.25 4.34
C ILE A 10 -14.99 -17.41 4.91
N GLY A 11 -13.96 -17.12 5.70
CA GLY A 11 -13.15 -18.13 6.38
C GLY A 11 -14.00 -19.08 7.23
N ASP A 12 -14.87 -18.52 8.06
CA ASP A 12 -15.78 -19.28 8.93
C ASP A 12 -16.68 -20.26 8.16
N ARG A 13 -17.11 -19.89 6.94
CA ARG A 13 -18.00 -20.72 6.11
C ARG A 13 -17.29 -21.74 5.24
N THR A 14 -16.03 -21.49 4.89
CA THR A 14 -15.30 -22.25 3.85
C THR A 14 -14.15 -23.07 4.41
N GLY A 15 -13.71 -22.78 5.63
CA GLY A 15 -12.50 -23.37 6.22
C GLY A 15 -11.20 -22.71 5.76
N LEU A 16 -11.27 -21.65 4.94
CA LEU A 16 -10.12 -20.83 4.60
C LEU A 16 -9.64 -20.02 5.81
N ASP A 17 -8.35 -19.64 5.80
CA ASP A 17 -7.78 -18.75 6.81
C ASP A 17 -8.26 -17.30 6.59
N GLY A 18 -9.43 -16.98 7.17
CA GLY A 18 -10.04 -15.66 7.10
C GLY A 18 -9.18 -14.56 7.75
N GLU A 19 -8.38 -14.87 8.76
CA GLU A 19 -7.51 -13.90 9.43
C GLU A 19 -6.34 -13.49 8.53
N ALA A 20 -5.73 -14.46 7.85
CA ALA A 20 -4.69 -14.21 6.85
C ALA A 20 -5.23 -13.36 5.69
N LEU A 21 -6.43 -13.69 5.17
CA LEU A 21 -7.08 -12.92 4.11
C LEU A 21 -7.38 -11.48 4.55
N ALA A 22 -7.96 -11.31 5.75
CA ALA A 22 -8.24 -9.99 6.31
C ALA A 22 -6.96 -9.16 6.52
N THR A 23 -5.86 -9.81 6.91
CA THR A 23 -4.55 -9.17 7.06
C THR A 23 -3.97 -8.76 5.71
N ALA A 24 -4.03 -9.64 4.71
CA ALA A 24 -3.63 -9.32 3.34
C ALA A 24 -4.41 -8.11 2.79
N SER A 25 -5.74 -8.09 2.94
CA SER A 25 -6.59 -6.96 2.52
C SER A 25 -6.15 -5.63 3.16
N ARG A 26 -5.87 -5.62 4.47
CA ARG A 26 -5.38 -4.44 5.18
C ARG A 26 -4.00 -3.99 4.69
N LEU A 27 -3.08 -4.93 4.49
CA LEU A 27 -1.72 -4.62 4.03
C LEU A 27 -1.74 -4.05 2.61
N VAL A 28 -2.50 -4.65 1.68
CA VAL A 28 -2.68 -4.12 0.33
C VAL A 28 -3.19 -2.69 0.38
N ALA A 29 -4.27 -2.44 1.12
CA ALA A 29 -4.84 -1.10 1.25
C ALA A 29 -3.83 -0.10 1.82
N LYS A 30 -3.01 -0.53 2.80
CA LYS A 30 -2.03 0.35 3.41
C LYS A 30 -0.85 0.66 2.49
N VAL A 31 -0.34 -0.34 1.78
CA VAL A 31 0.78 -0.18 0.85
C VAL A 31 0.40 0.75 -0.29
N ASP A 32 -0.74 0.54 -0.92
CA ASP A 32 -1.22 1.40 -2.01
C ASP A 32 -1.40 2.86 -1.55
N SER A 33 -1.88 3.07 -0.31
CA SER A 33 -2.14 4.42 0.22
C SER A 33 -0.92 5.17 0.76
N ALA A 34 0.13 4.47 1.18
CA ALA A 34 1.22 5.06 1.96
C ALA A 34 2.61 4.83 1.36
N ALA A 35 2.82 3.68 0.72
CA ALA A 35 4.10 3.35 0.11
C ALA A 35 4.17 3.80 -1.36
N VAL A 36 3.03 3.99 -2.02
CA VAL A 36 2.95 4.62 -3.34
C VAL A 36 2.29 5.99 -3.17
N GLN A 37 3.06 7.06 -3.25
CA GLN A 37 2.55 8.44 -3.12
C GLN A 37 2.58 9.07 -4.49
N ASP A 38 1.52 8.80 -5.25
CA ASP A 38 1.33 9.22 -6.63
C ASP A 38 0.12 10.16 -6.78
N GLY A 39 -0.41 10.71 -5.68
CA GLY A 39 -1.50 11.68 -5.72
C GLY A 39 -2.86 11.12 -6.20
N TYR A 40 -3.07 9.80 -6.16
CA TYR A 40 -4.37 9.19 -6.40
C TYR A 40 -5.03 8.76 -5.07
N ASP A 41 -6.21 9.30 -4.80
CA ASP A 41 -6.99 8.93 -3.61
C ASP A 41 -7.77 7.63 -3.84
N LEU A 42 -7.49 6.61 -3.02
CA LEU A 42 -8.10 5.29 -3.14
C LEU A 42 -9.59 5.31 -2.77
N TYR A 43 -10.46 5.05 -3.75
CA TYR A 43 -11.91 5.02 -3.54
C TYR A 43 -12.52 3.62 -3.67
N LEU A 44 -11.88 2.70 -4.41
CA LEU A 44 -12.35 1.32 -4.60
C LEU A 44 -11.33 0.31 -4.06
N HIS A 45 -11.83 -0.70 -3.34
CA HIS A 45 -11.08 -1.88 -2.88
C HIS A 45 -11.87 -3.14 -3.22
N GLY A 46 -11.44 -3.91 -4.22
CA GLY A 46 -12.04 -5.19 -4.59
C GLY A 46 -11.12 -6.34 -4.23
N PHE A 47 -11.58 -7.25 -3.37
CA PHE A 47 -10.85 -8.46 -2.97
C PHE A 47 -11.59 -9.68 -3.53
N ILE A 48 -10.90 -10.50 -4.32
CA ILE A 48 -11.46 -11.73 -4.89
C ILE A 48 -10.60 -12.89 -4.38
N VAL A 49 -11.26 -13.92 -3.85
CA VAL A 49 -10.62 -15.11 -3.29
C VAL A 49 -11.21 -16.36 -3.93
N THR A 50 -10.37 -17.34 -4.25
CA THR A 50 -10.75 -18.66 -4.76
C THR A 50 -11.04 -19.61 -3.60
N ASP A 51 -11.67 -20.75 -3.91
CA ASP A 51 -11.97 -21.81 -2.95
C ASP A 51 -10.72 -22.53 -2.40
N ASP A 52 -9.58 -22.41 -3.09
CA ASP A 52 -8.27 -22.86 -2.63
C ASP A 52 -7.44 -21.77 -1.93
N GLY A 53 -8.02 -20.61 -1.65
CA GLY A 53 -7.42 -19.55 -0.82
C GLY A 53 -6.46 -18.61 -1.56
N ARG A 54 -6.26 -18.77 -2.88
CA ARG A 54 -5.58 -17.77 -3.71
C ARG A 54 -6.45 -16.52 -3.85
N TRP A 55 -5.82 -15.37 -4.04
CA TRP A 55 -6.55 -14.12 -4.10
C TRP A 55 -5.91 -13.10 -5.04
N VAL A 56 -6.76 -12.18 -5.50
CA VAL A 56 -6.36 -10.96 -6.20
C VAL A 56 -7.01 -9.76 -5.53
N VAL A 57 -6.31 -8.64 -5.56
CA VAL A 57 -6.89 -7.35 -5.17
C VAL A 57 -6.78 -6.39 -6.33
N VAL A 58 -7.90 -5.75 -6.66
CA VAL A 58 -7.94 -4.62 -7.59
C VAL A 58 -8.35 -3.39 -6.79
N GLN A 59 -7.43 -2.45 -6.72
CA GLN A 59 -7.63 -1.17 -6.08
C GLN A 59 -7.73 -0.08 -7.13
N GLN A 60 -8.56 0.93 -6.86
CA GLN A 60 -8.69 2.08 -7.76
C GLN A 60 -8.54 3.38 -6.99
N GLY A 61 -7.62 4.20 -7.47
CA GLY A 61 -7.42 5.57 -7.04
C GLY A 61 -7.92 6.57 -8.08
N MET A 62 -8.31 7.75 -7.62
CA MET A 62 -8.73 8.87 -8.47
C MET A 62 -7.81 10.07 -8.20
N ASN A 63 -7.33 10.71 -9.26
CA ASN A 63 -6.73 12.03 -9.19
C ASN A 63 -7.72 13.05 -9.75
N GLY A 64 -8.26 13.91 -8.88
CA GLY A 64 -9.29 14.89 -9.24
C GLY A 64 -8.79 15.96 -10.20
N ASP A 65 -7.56 16.43 -10.02
CA ASP A 65 -6.95 17.48 -10.83
C ASP A 65 -6.68 16.99 -12.26
N ALA A 66 -6.10 15.78 -12.37
CA ALA A 66 -5.83 15.14 -13.65
C ALA A 66 -7.10 14.55 -14.30
N ARG A 67 -8.21 14.43 -13.56
CA ARG A 67 -9.46 13.73 -13.96
C ARG A 67 -9.19 12.31 -14.46
N GLN A 68 -8.29 11.61 -13.78
CA GLN A 68 -7.82 10.28 -14.17
C GLN A 68 -8.01 9.30 -13.03
N ALA A 69 -8.20 8.03 -13.40
CA ALA A 69 -8.18 6.91 -12.46
C ALA A 69 -6.95 6.03 -12.72
N ARG A 70 -6.44 5.43 -11.65
CA ARG A 70 -5.33 4.47 -11.68
C ARG A 70 -5.74 3.20 -10.96
N ARG A 71 -5.36 2.04 -11.49
CA ARG A 71 -5.59 0.73 -10.87
C ARG A 71 -4.30 0.13 -10.36
N TYR A 72 -4.36 -0.47 -9.17
CA TYR A 72 -3.27 -1.21 -8.55
C TYR A 72 -3.71 -2.67 -8.43
N HIS A 73 -2.92 -3.55 -9.03
CA HIS A 73 -3.24 -4.96 -9.16
C HIS A 73 -2.30 -5.79 -8.31
N TRP A 74 -2.89 -6.59 -7.43
CA TRP A 74 -2.18 -7.53 -6.57
C TRP A 74 -2.62 -8.95 -6.89
N LEU A 75 -1.67 -9.87 -6.83
CA LEU A 75 -1.86 -11.29 -7.05
C LEU A 75 -1.15 -12.04 -5.93
N SER A 76 -1.85 -12.96 -5.26
CA SER A 76 -1.25 -13.76 -4.18
C SER A 76 -0.18 -14.72 -4.71
N GLU A 77 -0.34 -15.20 -5.94
CA GLU A 77 0.61 -16.09 -6.59
C GLU A 77 1.93 -15.36 -6.88
N GLY A 78 3.03 -15.91 -6.35
CA GLY A 78 4.36 -15.31 -6.49
C GLY A 78 4.64 -14.13 -5.56
N LEU A 79 3.69 -13.73 -4.71
CA LEU A 79 3.90 -12.65 -3.74
C LEU A 79 4.86 -13.10 -2.65
N THR A 80 6.03 -12.46 -2.58
CA THR A 80 7.07 -12.75 -1.57
C THR A 80 7.19 -11.66 -0.51
N SER A 81 6.68 -10.45 -0.79
CA SER A 81 6.75 -9.28 0.08
C SER A 81 5.58 -8.36 -0.20
N PHE A 82 5.03 -7.73 0.83
CA PHE A 82 4.02 -6.67 0.67
C PHE A 82 4.63 -5.30 0.39
N VAL A 83 5.95 -5.12 0.55
CA VAL A 83 6.61 -3.81 0.49
C VAL A 83 7.79 -3.76 -0.47
N ASP A 84 8.13 -4.88 -1.12
CA ASP A 84 9.21 -4.97 -2.10
C ASP A 84 8.66 -5.53 -3.40
N GLN A 85 8.45 -4.64 -4.36
CA GLN A 85 7.86 -4.91 -5.69
C GLN A 85 6.60 -5.81 -5.64
N PRO A 86 5.58 -5.45 -4.84
CA PRO A 86 4.46 -6.36 -4.57
C PRO A 86 3.38 -6.37 -5.66
N HIS A 87 3.31 -5.31 -6.47
CA HIS A 87 2.27 -5.14 -7.47
C HIS A 87 2.53 -6.01 -8.70
N ALA A 88 1.51 -6.76 -9.12
CA ALA A 88 1.54 -7.46 -10.41
C ALA A 88 1.42 -6.46 -11.58
N ALA A 89 0.67 -5.37 -11.38
CA ALA A 89 0.60 -4.24 -12.30
C ALA A 89 0.12 -2.97 -11.60
N ILE A 90 0.51 -1.82 -12.14
CA ILE A 90 -0.11 -0.52 -11.84
C ILE A 90 -0.46 0.09 -13.19
N GLU A 91 -1.75 0.26 -13.45
CA GLU A 91 -2.28 0.70 -14.75
C GLU A 91 -2.86 2.10 -14.64
N GLY A 92 -2.41 3.00 -15.51
CA GLY A 92 -2.82 4.39 -15.55
C GLY A 92 -1.78 5.27 -16.24
N GLU A 93 -2.14 6.51 -16.52
CA GLU A 93 -1.27 7.46 -17.19
C GLU A 93 -0.04 7.80 -16.35
N ARG A 94 1.11 8.02 -17.00
CA ARG A 94 2.32 8.43 -16.30
C ARG A 94 2.14 9.85 -15.76
N GLN A 95 2.45 10.05 -14.49
CA GLN A 95 2.49 11.38 -13.87
C GLN A 95 3.88 11.61 -13.29
N GLY A 96 4.45 12.78 -13.60
CA GLY A 96 5.67 13.39 -13.05
C GLY A 96 6.61 12.53 -12.20
N GLU A 97 7.07 13.12 -11.10
CA GLU A 97 7.81 12.41 -10.07
C GLU A 97 6.86 11.98 -8.97
N ILE A 98 7.07 10.77 -8.45
CA ILE A 98 6.27 10.17 -7.38
C ILE A 98 7.20 9.57 -6.33
N VAL A 99 6.72 9.40 -5.10
CA VAL A 99 7.45 8.63 -4.10
C VAL A 99 6.99 7.18 -4.16
N ASN A 100 7.90 6.29 -4.57
CA ASN A 100 7.66 4.85 -4.60
C ASN A 100 8.53 4.13 -3.57
N LEU A 101 7.98 3.91 -2.37
CA LEU A 101 8.61 3.12 -1.31
C LEU A 101 8.46 1.61 -1.53
N THR A 102 7.72 1.15 -2.54
CA THR A 102 7.66 -0.29 -2.89
C THR A 102 8.76 -0.71 -3.86
N ASP A 103 9.51 0.23 -4.44
CA ASP A 103 10.70 -0.08 -5.24
C ASP A 103 11.74 -0.81 -4.38
N ARG A 104 12.42 -1.80 -4.96
CA ARG A 104 13.45 -2.56 -4.26
C ARG A 104 14.60 -1.68 -3.77
N ARG A 105 14.92 -0.63 -4.51
CA ARG A 105 15.94 0.37 -4.14
C ARG A 105 15.56 1.19 -2.92
N ALA A 106 14.27 1.25 -2.57
CA ALA A 106 13.78 2.00 -1.43
C ALA A 106 13.94 1.27 -0.08
N GLU A 107 14.55 0.08 -0.04
CA GLU A 107 14.79 -0.68 1.21
C GLU A 107 15.45 0.17 2.30
N LYS A 108 16.54 0.87 1.96
CA LYS A 108 17.23 1.75 2.90
C LYS A 108 16.36 2.92 3.36
N ALA A 109 15.54 3.47 2.47
CA ALA A 109 14.62 4.55 2.82
C ALA A 109 13.54 4.06 3.80
N ARG A 110 12.92 2.90 3.53
CA ARG A 110 11.94 2.27 4.44
C ARG A 110 12.54 2.04 5.83
N GLY A 111 13.73 1.45 5.89
CA GLY A 111 14.45 1.20 7.14
C GLY A 111 14.82 2.48 7.87
N GLY A 112 15.34 3.47 7.14
CA GLY A 112 15.70 4.78 7.68
C GLY A 112 14.52 5.54 8.28
N GLN A 113 13.35 5.52 7.62
CA GLN A 113 12.13 6.14 8.14
C GLN A 113 11.67 5.50 9.45
N ILE A 114 11.66 4.17 9.53
CA ILE A 114 11.30 3.47 10.77
C ILE A 114 12.32 3.77 11.87
N GLN A 115 13.62 3.77 11.54
CA GLN A 115 14.67 4.07 12.51
C GLN A 115 14.54 5.49 13.04
N LEU A 116 14.29 6.47 12.17
CA LEU A 116 14.06 7.86 12.52
C LEU A 116 12.93 7.99 13.55
N LEU A 117 11.79 7.36 13.29
CA LEU A 117 10.63 7.38 14.20
C LEU A 117 10.88 6.66 15.53
N LYS A 118 11.80 5.71 15.56
CA LYS A 118 12.18 4.98 16.79
C LYS A 118 13.19 5.74 17.65
N THR A 119 14.03 6.59 17.05
CA THR A 119 15.15 7.25 17.74
C THR A 119 14.95 8.74 17.96
N MET A 120 14.01 9.37 17.26
CA MET A 120 13.78 10.80 17.33
C MET A 120 12.32 11.11 17.60
N SER A 121 12.08 12.07 18.50
CA SER A 121 10.75 12.62 18.70
C SER A 121 10.34 13.50 17.51
N PRO A 122 9.03 13.72 17.28
CA PRO A 122 8.55 14.59 16.21
C PRO A 122 9.18 15.99 16.23
N GLU A 123 9.37 16.57 17.43
CA GLU A 123 9.99 17.89 17.60
C GLU A 123 11.44 17.88 17.14
N LYS A 124 12.17 16.81 17.45
CA LYS A 124 13.56 16.65 17.03
C LYS A 124 13.64 16.48 15.50
N ILE A 125 12.74 15.72 14.89
CA ILE A 125 12.68 15.58 13.43
C ILE A 125 12.47 16.96 12.77
N LEU A 126 11.53 17.76 13.27
CA LEU A 126 11.29 19.12 12.76
C LEU A 126 12.51 20.03 12.92
N THR A 127 13.26 19.87 14.01
CA THR A 127 14.48 20.65 14.26
C THR A 127 15.58 20.30 13.27
N GLU A 128 15.86 19.01 13.05
CA GLU A 128 16.85 18.59 12.04
C GLU A 128 16.42 18.99 10.63
N LEU A 129 15.12 18.92 10.30
CA LEU A 129 14.60 19.35 9.01
C LEU A 129 14.85 20.84 8.76
N ALA A 130 14.61 21.70 9.75
CA ALA A 130 14.86 23.14 9.64
C ALA A 130 16.34 23.49 9.43
N VAL A 131 17.26 22.60 9.82
CA VAL A 131 18.70 22.76 9.54
C VAL A 131 19.04 22.38 8.09
N LEU A 132 18.36 21.38 7.53
CA LEU A 132 18.56 20.91 6.15
C LEU A 132 17.87 21.82 5.11
N GLU A 133 16.70 22.35 5.46
CA GLU A 133 15.91 23.29 4.67
C GLU A 133 15.79 24.61 5.44
N PRO A 134 16.86 25.41 5.50
CA PRO A 134 16.78 26.71 6.14
C PRO A 134 15.74 27.58 5.42
N PRO A 135 14.94 28.38 6.15
CA PRO A 135 13.98 29.27 5.54
C PRO A 135 14.68 30.25 4.59
N GLU A 136 14.08 30.48 3.42
CA GLU A 136 14.51 31.48 2.43
C GLU A 136 14.58 32.91 3.02
#